data_AF-A0AAJ6HS03-F1
#
_entry.id   AF-A0AAJ6HS03-F1
#
_cell.length_a   1.000
_cell.length_b   1.000
_cell.length_c   1.000
_cell.angle_alpha   90.00
_cell.angle_beta   90.00
_cell.angle_gamma   90.00
#
_symmetry.space_group_name_H-M   'P 1'
#
loop_
_entity.id
_entity.type
_entity.pdbx_description
1 polymer ?
#
loop_
_entity_poly.entity_id
_entity_poly.type
_entity_poly.pdbx_seq_one_letter_code
_entity_poly.pdbx_strand_id
1 'polypeptide(L)'
;MSVRPILRGRLLLALTTALTTALTVAVVAPAAADPSGIGTLSTDYGPAAWAPASTSNYTVASRPGSHQVTRVVIHTAQGSYSGTVNWFQNPAAQASAHYTFRSSDGAVTQSVREKDIAWHAGNWTYNTQSIGIEHEGYVDNAAWLTDAMYRASAALTRNLANRYGIPKTRAHIIGHNEVPGATHTDPGPNWNWTYYMQLVNGITGVGSGTVSTSASTLNVRSGPGASYPVVGSVPDGATVAIYCQAVGSTVTGPYGTTSVWNRIGTNRYVSDAYLLTGHDGYIPNVPRC
;
A
#
# COMPACT_ATOMS: atom_id res chain seq x y z
N MET A 1 15.37 39.80 74.79
CA MET A 1 14.59 39.81 73.54
C MET A 1 15.14 38.73 72.62
N SER A 2 14.41 37.63 72.40
CA SER A 2 14.28 36.93 71.12
C SER A 2 13.59 35.58 71.37
N VAL A 3 12.49 35.38 70.65
CA VAL A 3 11.48 34.34 70.83
C VAL A 3 11.88 33.08 70.06
N ARG A 4 11.78 31.89 70.66
CA ARG A 4 11.83 30.62 69.92
C ARG A 4 10.43 30.28 69.41
N PRO A 5 10.23 30.00 68.11
CA PRO A 5 8.99 29.39 67.65
C PRO A 5 9.14 27.88 67.40
N ILE A 6 7.97 27.25 67.56
CA ILE A 6 7.61 25.85 67.46
C ILE A 6 7.73 25.33 66.02
N LEU A 7 8.35 24.17 65.82
CA LEU A 7 8.30 23.45 64.54
C LEU A 7 6.89 22.92 64.29
N ARG A 8 6.22 23.43 63.25
CA ARG A 8 5.07 22.78 62.61
C ARG A 8 5.56 21.90 61.46
N GLY A 9 5.23 20.61 61.52
CA GLY A 9 5.43 19.68 60.43
C GLY A 9 4.67 20.11 59.18
N ARG A 10 5.38 20.14 58.04
CA ARG A 10 4.77 20.20 56.71
C ARG A 10 4.86 18.81 56.09
N LEU A 11 3.70 18.18 55.97
CA LEU A 11 3.47 17.02 55.12
C LEU A 11 3.80 17.42 53.67
N LEU A 12 4.83 16.83 53.07
CA LEU A 12 5.10 16.96 51.64
C LEU A 12 4.02 16.16 50.90
N LEU A 13 3.09 16.87 50.24
CA LEU A 13 2.24 16.29 49.22
C LEU A 13 3.07 16.24 47.93
N ALA A 14 3.57 15.06 47.58
CA ALA A 14 4.21 14.84 46.28
C ALA A 14 3.12 14.86 45.20
N LEU A 15 3.00 15.96 44.46
CA LEU A 15 2.31 15.96 43.18
C LEU A 15 3.19 15.20 42.18
N THR A 16 2.84 13.94 41.92
CA THR A 16 3.32 13.24 40.72
C THR A 16 2.54 13.77 39.52
N THR A 17 3.15 14.69 38.77
CA THR A 17 2.69 15.03 37.42
C THR A 17 2.90 13.82 36.52
N ALA A 18 1.83 13.06 36.27
CA ALA A 18 1.81 12.08 35.20
C ALA A 18 1.87 12.83 33.85
N LEU A 19 3.05 12.82 33.22
CA LEU A 19 3.18 13.24 31.82
C LEU A 19 2.46 12.18 30.97
N THR A 20 1.22 12.46 30.58
CA THR A 20 0.57 11.75 29.48
C THR A 20 1.21 12.25 28.18
N THR A 21 2.20 11.51 27.67
CA THR A 21 2.61 11.67 26.26
C THR A 21 1.47 11.17 25.39
N ALA A 22 0.57 12.08 25.01
CA ALA A 22 -0.36 11.85 23.92
C ALA A 22 0.47 11.64 22.66
N LEU A 23 0.53 10.40 22.17
CA LEU A 23 1.03 10.13 20.83
C LEU A 23 0.02 10.72 19.85
N THR A 24 0.25 11.95 19.41
CA THR A 24 -0.45 12.50 18.26
C THR A 24 -0.10 11.62 17.07
N VAL A 25 -1.06 10.83 16.60
CA VAL A 25 -1.00 10.24 15.26
C VAL A 25 -1.13 11.43 14.32
N ALA A 26 0.01 11.96 13.89
CA ALA A 26 0.04 12.93 12.82
C ALA A 26 -0.65 12.29 11.61
N VAL A 27 -1.68 12.96 11.11
CA VAL A 27 -2.21 12.69 9.77
C VAL A 27 -1.04 12.96 8.83
N VAL A 28 -0.39 11.88 8.38
CA VAL A 28 0.60 11.98 7.31
C VAL A 28 -0.20 12.31 6.06
N ALA A 29 -0.25 13.61 5.74
CA ALA A 29 -0.55 14.04 4.38
C ALA A 29 0.32 13.22 3.43
N PRO A 30 -0.16 12.82 2.22
CA PRO A 30 0.69 12.15 1.25
C PRO A 30 1.98 12.96 1.14
N ALA A 31 3.12 12.29 1.33
CA ALA A 31 4.41 12.94 1.32
C ALA A 31 4.49 13.80 0.04
N ALA A 32 4.61 15.11 0.20
CA ALA A 32 5.10 15.94 -0.87
C ALA A 32 6.43 15.33 -1.29
N ALA A 33 6.58 15.08 -2.60
CA ALA A 33 7.81 14.55 -3.15
C ALA A 33 8.99 15.34 -2.60
N ASP A 34 9.98 14.63 -2.05
CA ASP A 34 11.22 15.22 -1.60
C ASP A 34 11.86 16.02 -2.76
N PRO A 35 12.01 17.35 -2.65
CA PRO A 35 12.57 18.16 -3.72
C PRO A 35 14.09 18.02 -3.85
N SER A 36 14.76 17.24 -2.99
CA SER A 36 16.23 17.14 -2.94
C SER A 36 16.85 16.08 -3.86
N GLY A 37 16.07 15.42 -4.70
CA GLY A 37 16.57 14.47 -5.70
C GLY A 37 15.85 14.64 -7.03
N ILE A 38 16.18 15.67 -7.81
CA ILE A 38 15.72 15.77 -9.21
C ILE A 38 16.51 14.75 -10.04
N GLY A 39 16.24 13.47 -9.83
CA GLY A 39 16.52 12.43 -10.81
C GLY A 39 15.68 12.70 -12.05
N THR A 40 16.21 12.39 -13.23
CA THR A 40 15.46 12.50 -14.49
C THR A 40 14.13 11.78 -14.36
N LEU A 41 13.00 12.49 -14.50
CA LEU A 41 11.69 11.86 -14.50
C LEU A 41 11.48 11.05 -15.78
N SER A 42 10.72 9.97 -15.68
CA SER A 42 10.28 9.18 -16.83
C SER A 42 9.43 10.05 -17.76
N THR A 43 9.64 9.88 -19.07
CA THR A 43 8.75 10.51 -20.07
C THR A 43 7.51 9.68 -20.38
N ASP A 44 7.46 8.43 -19.90
CA ASP A 44 6.36 7.51 -20.17
C ASP A 44 5.30 7.59 -19.06
N TYR A 45 5.76 7.79 -17.81
CA TYR A 45 4.92 8.01 -16.64
C TYR A 45 5.57 9.01 -15.68
N GLY A 46 5.11 10.26 -15.71
CA GLY A 46 5.75 11.39 -15.00
C GLY A 46 6.12 11.17 -13.52
N PRO A 47 5.32 10.46 -12.70
CA PRO A 47 5.69 10.18 -11.31
C PRO A 47 6.90 9.27 -11.13
N ALA A 48 7.32 8.52 -12.16
CA ALA A 48 8.45 7.60 -12.05
C ALA A 48 9.80 8.32 -12.19
N ALA A 49 10.74 8.01 -11.30
CA ALA A 49 12.15 8.31 -11.52
C ALA A 49 12.70 7.41 -12.64
N TRP A 50 13.66 7.89 -13.43
CA TRP A 50 14.33 7.09 -14.45
C TRP A 50 15.64 6.50 -13.91
N ALA A 51 15.76 5.18 -13.92
CA ALA A 51 17.01 4.47 -13.62
C ALA A 51 17.13 3.28 -14.58
N PRO A 52 17.81 3.42 -15.72
CA PRO A 52 17.76 2.46 -16.80
C PRO A 52 18.31 1.09 -16.39
N ALA A 53 17.66 0.02 -16.86
CA ALA A 53 18.25 -1.31 -16.87
C ALA A 53 19.45 -1.36 -17.82
N SER A 54 20.33 -2.34 -17.63
CA SER A 54 21.38 -2.63 -18.60
C SER A 54 20.78 -2.94 -19.97
N THR A 55 21.42 -2.46 -21.04
CA THR A 55 21.05 -2.79 -22.43
C THR A 55 21.13 -4.29 -22.73
N SER A 56 21.78 -5.08 -21.87
CA SER A 56 21.84 -6.54 -21.96
C SER A 56 20.64 -7.26 -21.33
N ASN A 57 19.67 -6.54 -20.75
CA ASN A 57 18.55 -7.10 -19.99
C ASN A 57 17.17 -6.83 -20.60
N TYR A 58 17.10 -6.23 -21.79
CA TYR A 58 15.84 -5.97 -22.50
C TYR A 58 16.06 -5.96 -24.01
N THR A 59 14.98 -6.05 -24.79
CA THR A 59 15.04 -5.98 -26.26
C THR A 59 14.54 -4.62 -26.74
N VAL A 60 15.36 -3.90 -27.51
CA VAL A 60 14.95 -2.65 -28.16
C VAL A 60 13.81 -2.93 -29.14
N ALA A 61 12.74 -2.13 -29.06
CA ALA A 61 11.56 -2.27 -29.90
C ALA A 61 10.88 -0.91 -30.16
N SER A 62 9.74 -0.96 -30.85
CA SER A 62 8.93 0.20 -31.22
C SER A 62 7.46 -0.02 -30.86
N ARG A 63 7.19 -0.53 -29.65
CA ARG A 63 5.82 -0.74 -29.16
C ARG A 63 5.09 0.60 -28.96
N PRO A 64 3.77 0.66 -29.24
CA PRO A 64 2.90 -0.46 -29.61
C PRO A 64 2.93 -0.84 -31.10
N GLY A 65 3.71 -0.15 -31.93
CA GLY A 65 3.78 -0.40 -33.37
C GLY A 65 4.34 -1.78 -33.74
N SER A 66 5.42 -2.23 -33.10
CA SER A 66 5.97 -3.58 -33.34
C SER A 66 5.16 -4.69 -32.69
N HIS A 67 4.62 -4.45 -31.49
CA HIS A 67 3.83 -5.40 -30.71
C HIS A 67 2.84 -4.61 -29.86
N GLN A 68 1.55 -4.98 -29.91
CA GLN A 68 0.55 -4.32 -29.08
C GLN A 68 0.79 -4.64 -27.60
N VAL A 69 0.73 -3.61 -26.76
CA VAL A 69 0.72 -3.77 -25.30
C VAL A 69 -0.72 -4.03 -24.88
N THR A 70 -1.02 -5.28 -24.53
CA THR A 70 -2.38 -5.72 -24.22
C THR A 70 -2.53 -6.13 -22.75
N ARG A 71 -1.44 -6.13 -21.98
CA ARG A 71 -1.43 -6.68 -20.61
C ARG A 71 -0.52 -5.92 -19.66
N VAL A 72 -0.78 -6.07 -18.37
CA VAL A 72 0.12 -5.71 -17.27
C VAL A 72 0.37 -6.97 -16.45
N VAL A 73 1.63 -7.25 -16.14
CA VAL A 73 2.02 -8.37 -15.28
C VAL A 73 2.55 -7.82 -13.97
N ILE A 74 1.93 -8.24 -12.87
CA ILE A 74 2.23 -7.84 -11.51
C ILE A 74 3.16 -8.86 -10.88
N HIS A 75 4.26 -8.36 -10.31
CA HIS A 75 5.28 -9.14 -9.66
C HIS A 75 5.49 -8.69 -8.21
N THR A 76 6.02 -9.59 -7.40
CA THR A 76 6.63 -9.28 -6.10
C THR A 76 8.11 -9.68 -6.19
N ALA A 77 9.01 -8.72 -5.95
CA ALA A 77 10.41 -8.84 -6.37
C ALA A 77 11.27 -9.79 -5.52
N GLN A 78 10.77 -10.26 -4.36
CA GLN A 78 11.54 -11.03 -3.38
C GLN A 78 12.80 -10.27 -2.89
N GLY A 79 12.69 -8.95 -2.77
CA GLY A 79 13.81 -8.07 -2.47
C GLY A 79 13.40 -6.63 -2.20
N SER A 80 14.39 -5.78 -1.90
CA SER A 80 14.19 -4.35 -1.66
C SER A 80 14.10 -3.56 -2.97
N TYR A 81 13.46 -2.39 -2.91
CA TYR A 81 13.32 -1.45 -4.03
C TYR A 81 14.64 -1.15 -4.73
N SER A 82 15.66 -0.74 -3.95
CA SER A 82 16.99 -0.44 -4.49
C SER A 82 17.69 -1.69 -5.02
N GLY A 83 17.50 -2.84 -4.36
CA GLY A 83 18.04 -4.12 -4.80
C GLY A 83 17.50 -4.54 -6.16
N THR A 84 16.18 -4.41 -6.37
CA THR A 84 15.51 -4.71 -7.64
C THR A 84 16.01 -3.80 -8.77
N VAL A 85 16.08 -2.49 -8.55
CA VAL A 85 16.60 -1.55 -9.56
C VAL A 85 18.07 -1.85 -9.89
N ASN A 86 18.91 -2.09 -8.88
CA ASN A 86 20.32 -2.45 -9.08
C ASN A 86 20.46 -3.79 -9.82
N TRP A 87 19.57 -4.75 -9.57
CA TRP A 87 19.56 -6.04 -10.27
C TRP A 87 19.36 -5.84 -11.77
N PHE A 88 18.44 -4.96 -12.17
CA PHE A 88 18.19 -4.66 -13.57
C PHE A 88 19.35 -3.94 -14.26
N GLN A 89 20.22 -3.26 -13.51
CA GLN A 89 21.44 -2.62 -14.01
C GLN A 89 22.60 -3.59 -14.19
N ASN A 90 22.55 -4.78 -13.58
CA ASN A 90 23.58 -5.80 -13.73
C ASN A 90 23.42 -6.51 -15.09
N PRO A 91 24.38 -6.41 -16.03
CA PRO A 91 24.29 -7.07 -17.34
C PRO A 91 24.22 -8.61 -17.27
N ALA A 92 24.67 -9.22 -16.16
CA ALA A 92 24.60 -10.66 -15.94
C ALA A 92 23.22 -11.13 -15.45
N ALA A 93 22.32 -10.21 -15.07
CA ALA A 93 21.01 -10.57 -14.54
C ALA A 93 20.11 -11.23 -15.59
N GLN A 94 20.22 -10.80 -16.85
CA GLN A 94 19.40 -11.31 -17.95
C GLN A 94 17.88 -11.23 -17.64
N ALA A 95 17.49 -10.21 -16.87
CA ALA A 95 16.11 -9.96 -16.44
C ALA A 95 15.88 -8.46 -16.21
N SER A 96 14.68 -7.99 -16.49
CA SER A 96 14.26 -6.61 -16.23
C SER A 96 12.75 -6.48 -16.16
N ALA A 97 12.26 -5.45 -15.48
CA ALA A 97 10.88 -5.00 -15.57
C ALA A 97 10.82 -3.52 -15.97
N HIS A 98 9.63 -3.03 -16.34
CA HIS A 98 9.47 -1.64 -16.74
C HIS A 98 9.46 -0.72 -15.54
N TYR A 99 8.73 -1.09 -14.48
CA TYR A 99 8.54 -0.28 -13.30
C TYR A 99 8.76 -1.07 -12.02
N THR A 100 9.25 -0.40 -10.98
CA THR A 100 9.40 -0.94 -9.62
C THR A 100 8.79 0.03 -8.62
N PHE A 101 8.01 -0.47 -7.66
CA PHE A 101 7.38 0.32 -6.60
C PHE A 101 7.97 0.04 -5.21
N ARG A 102 8.13 1.12 -4.45
CA ARG A 102 8.53 1.09 -3.04
C ARG A 102 7.30 0.96 -2.15
N SER A 103 7.42 0.11 -1.14
CA SER A 103 6.40 -0.22 -0.16
C SER A 103 6.10 0.96 0.76
N SER A 104 7.13 1.65 1.28
CA SER A 104 6.93 2.65 2.34
C SER A 104 6.05 3.84 1.91
N ASP A 105 6.15 4.28 0.67
CA ASP A 105 5.54 5.52 0.18
C ASP A 105 4.98 5.45 -1.24
N GLY A 106 5.10 4.31 -1.93
CA GLY A 106 4.64 4.16 -3.31
C GLY A 106 5.55 4.84 -4.35
N ALA A 107 6.78 5.23 -3.99
CA ALA A 107 7.73 5.76 -4.97
C ALA A 107 7.97 4.76 -6.11
N VAL A 108 8.12 5.26 -7.33
CA VAL A 108 8.21 4.44 -8.54
C VAL A 108 9.45 4.78 -9.35
N THR A 109 10.14 3.75 -9.83
CA THR A 109 11.27 3.87 -10.76
C THR A 109 10.93 3.14 -12.04
N GLN A 110 11.20 3.77 -13.18
CA GLN A 110 11.16 3.14 -14.50
C GLN A 110 12.56 2.70 -14.91
N SER A 111 12.70 1.42 -15.29
CA SER A 111 13.98 0.83 -15.73
C SER A 111 14.02 0.51 -17.23
N VAL A 112 12.88 0.25 -17.85
CA VAL A 112 12.77 -0.01 -19.30
C VAL A 112 11.67 0.87 -19.87
N ARG A 113 11.94 1.52 -21.01
CA ARG A 113 10.95 2.32 -21.73
C ARG A 113 9.81 1.43 -22.19
N GLU A 114 8.57 1.91 -22.16
CA GLU A 114 7.39 1.11 -22.54
C GLU A 114 7.43 0.68 -24.02
N LYS A 115 8.14 1.44 -24.88
CA LYS A 115 8.37 1.07 -26.28
C LYS A 115 9.25 -0.18 -26.45
N ASP A 116 10.15 -0.44 -25.49
CA ASP A 116 11.11 -1.54 -25.49
C ASP A 116 10.58 -2.71 -24.67
N ILE A 117 11.07 -3.93 -24.88
CA ILE A 117 10.53 -5.15 -24.28
C ILE A 117 11.42 -5.55 -23.09
N ALA A 118 10.93 -5.34 -21.86
CA ALA A 118 11.57 -5.88 -20.66
C ALA A 118 11.43 -7.41 -20.57
N TRP A 119 12.39 -8.06 -19.90
CA TRP A 119 12.44 -9.51 -19.75
C TRP A 119 12.00 -9.93 -18.34
N HIS A 120 10.69 -9.93 -18.08
CA HIS A 120 10.13 -10.14 -16.73
C HIS A 120 9.31 -11.42 -16.57
N ALA A 121 8.68 -11.92 -17.64
CA ALA A 121 7.63 -12.94 -17.54
C ALA A 121 8.11 -14.39 -17.78
N GLY A 122 9.39 -14.59 -18.12
CA GLY A 122 9.89 -15.90 -18.56
C GLY A 122 9.24 -16.47 -19.84
N ASN A 123 8.34 -15.71 -20.47
CA ASN A 123 7.57 -16.10 -21.64
C ASN A 123 7.60 -14.97 -22.67
N TRP A 124 8.13 -15.26 -23.86
CA TRP A 124 8.37 -14.24 -24.88
C TRP A 124 7.08 -13.54 -25.36
N THR A 125 6.01 -14.29 -25.58
CA THR A 125 4.72 -13.72 -25.98
C THR A 125 4.23 -12.72 -24.94
N TYR A 126 4.36 -13.05 -23.65
CA TYR A 126 3.94 -12.16 -22.57
C TYR A 126 4.89 -10.97 -22.41
N ASN A 127 6.21 -11.15 -22.50
CA ASN A 127 7.16 -10.03 -22.49
C ASN A 127 6.84 -9.01 -23.59
N THR A 128 6.65 -9.48 -24.83
CA THR A 128 6.39 -8.59 -25.97
C THR A 128 5.07 -7.82 -25.84
N GLN A 129 4.05 -8.41 -25.23
CA GLN A 129 2.69 -7.87 -25.18
C GLN A 129 2.29 -7.26 -23.83
N SER A 130 3.24 -7.09 -22.89
CA SER A 130 2.91 -6.57 -21.57
C SER A 130 3.92 -5.57 -21.00
N ILE A 131 3.46 -4.89 -19.96
CA ILE A 131 4.28 -4.11 -19.04
C ILE A 131 4.41 -4.87 -17.72
N GLY A 132 5.62 -5.35 -17.42
CA GLY A 132 5.98 -5.88 -16.10
C GLY A 132 6.18 -4.79 -15.04
N ILE A 133 5.55 -4.97 -13.89
CA ILE A 133 5.64 -4.09 -12.72
C ILE A 133 6.07 -4.91 -11.50
N GLU A 134 7.18 -4.52 -10.89
CA GLU A 134 7.71 -5.07 -9.64
C GLU A 134 7.23 -4.31 -8.42
N HIS A 135 6.92 -5.05 -7.36
CA HIS A 135 6.65 -4.51 -6.02
C HIS A 135 7.73 -5.02 -5.07
N GLU A 136 8.41 -4.12 -4.36
CA GLU A 136 9.37 -4.58 -3.35
C GLU A 136 8.66 -5.38 -2.25
N GLY A 137 9.40 -6.31 -1.65
CA GLY A 137 8.93 -7.15 -0.57
C GLY A 137 8.93 -8.64 -0.90
N TYR A 138 8.16 -9.40 -0.13
CA TYR A 138 8.19 -10.86 -0.12
C TYR A 138 6.78 -11.45 -0.18
N VAL A 139 6.61 -12.51 -0.98
CA VAL A 139 5.32 -13.15 -1.26
C VAL A 139 4.63 -13.71 -0.02
N ASP A 140 5.40 -14.08 1.00
CA ASP A 140 4.95 -14.65 2.27
C ASP A 140 4.74 -13.61 3.38
N ASN A 141 5.00 -12.32 3.11
CA ASN A 141 4.92 -11.26 4.11
C ASN A 141 4.05 -10.09 3.65
N ALA A 142 2.77 -10.13 4.05
CA ALA A 142 1.78 -9.09 3.76
C ALA A 142 2.13 -7.68 4.30
N ALA A 143 3.09 -7.54 5.24
CA ALA A 143 3.47 -6.22 5.76
C ALA A 143 4.09 -5.30 4.69
N TRP A 144 4.64 -5.89 3.62
CA TRP A 144 5.17 -5.14 2.47
C TRP A 144 4.07 -4.62 1.54
N LEU A 145 2.85 -5.16 1.61
CA LEU A 145 1.75 -4.82 0.71
C LEU A 145 0.94 -3.62 1.25
N THR A 146 1.60 -2.46 1.27
CA THR A 146 1.06 -1.23 1.87
C THR A 146 0.02 -0.56 0.97
N ASP A 147 -0.79 0.30 1.60
CA ASP A 147 -1.75 1.13 0.87
C ASP A 147 -1.09 2.04 -0.17
N ALA A 148 0.01 2.70 0.22
CA ALA A 148 0.74 3.63 -0.64
C ALA A 148 1.24 2.92 -1.92
N MET A 149 1.82 1.73 -1.79
CA MET A 149 2.28 0.94 -2.92
C MET A 149 1.13 0.48 -3.82
N TYR A 150 0.06 -0.06 -3.24
CA TYR A 150 -1.12 -0.48 -4.01
C TYR A 150 -1.72 0.68 -4.82
N ARG A 151 -1.89 1.85 -4.20
CA ARG A 151 -2.48 3.02 -4.85
C ARG A 151 -1.60 3.58 -5.95
N ALA A 152 -0.29 3.68 -5.72
CA ALA A 152 0.67 4.16 -6.72
C ALA A 152 0.74 3.21 -7.93
N SER A 153 0.83 1.90 -7.68
CA SER A 153 0.86 0.88 -8.73
C SER A 153 -0.44 0.79 -9.52
N ALA A 154 -1.59 0.86 -8.84
CA ALA A 154 -2.88 0.87 -9.49
C ALA A 154 -3.11 2.14 -10.32
N ALA A 155 -2.55 3.28 -9.91
CA ALA A 155 -2.58 4.52 -10.69
C ALA A 155 -1.79 4.40 -12.00
N LEU A 156 -0.58 3.81 -11.96
CA LEU A 156 0.18 3.50 -13.17
C LEU A 156 -0.58 2.50 -14.05
N THR A 157 -1.07 1.40 -13.48
CA THR A 157 -1.81 0.38 -14.23
C THR A 157 -3.06 0.94 -14.89
N ARG A 158 -3.81 1.82 -14.21
CA ARG A 158 -4.95 2.54 -14.78
C ARG A 158 -4.51 3.49 -15.91
N ASN A 159 -3.38 4.19 -15.75
CA ASN A 159 -2.81 5.06 -16.78
C ASN A 159 -2.42 4.27 -18.04
N LEU A 160 -1.69 3.15 -17.86
CA LEU A 160 -1.34 2.22 -18.93
C LEU A 160 -2.59 1.68 -19.65
N ALA A 161 -3.58 1.23 -18.88
CA ALA A 161 -4.80 0.69 -19.44
C ALA A 161 -5.58 1.71 -20.28
N ASN A 162 -5.63 2.97 -19.82
CA ASN A 162 -6.26 4.04 -20.59
C ASN A 162 -5.47 4.38 -21.86
N ARG A 163 -4.12 4.45 -21.80
CA ARG A 163 -3.28 4.83 -22.94
C ARG A 163 -3.21 3.75 -24.02
N TYR A 164 -3.12 2.48 -23.62
CA TYR A 164 -2.98 1.34 -24.52
C TYR A 164 -4.30 0.64 -24.84
N GLY A 165 -5.42 1.04 -24.25
CA GLY A 165 -6.73 0.40 -24.45
C GLY A 165 -6.83 -0.99 -23.81
N ILE A 166 -6.05 -1.26 -22.75
CA ILE A 166 -6.08 -2.55 -22.06
C ILE A 166 -7.37 -2.66 -21.24
N PRO A 167 -8.19 -3.71 -21.41
CA PRO A 167 -9.34 -3.93 -20.55
C PRO A 167 -8.90 -4.10 -19.09
N LYS A 168 -9.53 -3.37 -18.16
CA LYS A 168 -9.21 -3.40 -16.71
C LYS A 168 -9.80 -4.62 -16.01
N THR A 169 -9.48 -5.80 -16.53
CA THR A 169 -9.99 -7.10 -16.06
C THR A 169 -8.83 -8.02 -15.69
N ARG A 170 -9.13 -9.04 -14.88
CA ARG A 170 -8.15 -10.05 -14.47
C ARG A 170 -7.63 -10.91 -15.62
N ALA A 171 -8.25 -10.84 -16.81
CA ALA A 171 -7.70 -11.48 -18.00
C ALA A 171 -6.49 -10.73 -18.57
N HIS A 172 -6.34 -9.43 -18.29
CA HIS A 172 -5.29 -8.58 -18.88
C HIS A 172 -4.35 -7.97 -17.85
N ILE A 173 -4.80 -7.84 -16.60
CA ILE A 173 -3.97 -7.44 -15.48
C ILE A 173 -3.79 -8.69 -14.65
N ILE A 174 -2.64 -9.35 -14.81
CA ILE A 174 -2.35 -10.69 -14.29
C ILE A 174 -1.19 -10.68 -13.30
N GLY A 175 -1.11 -11.68 -12.44
CA GLY A 175 0.09 -12.01 -11.69
C GLY A 175 1.07 -12.79 -12.55
N HIS A 176 2.34 -12.78 -12.17
CA HIS A 176 3.36 -13.58 -12.87
C HIS A 176 3.04 -15.08 -12.82
N ASN A 177 2.55 -15.58 -11.68
CA ASN A 177 2.08 -16.95 -11.50
C ASN A 177 0.95 -17.39 -12.45
N GLU A 178 0.30 -16.44 -13.14
CA GLU A 178 -0.75 -16.72 -14.13
C GLU A 178 -0.20 -16.74 -15.58
N VAL A 179 1.08 -16.42 -15.77
CA VAL A 179 1.74 -16.52 -17.07
C VAL A 179 1.98 -18.01 -17.38
N PRO A 180 1.62 -18.50 -18.58
CA PRO A 180 1.88 -19.89 -18.97
C PRO A 180 3.38 -20.23 -18.91
N GLY A 181 3.70 -21.29 -18.17
CA GLY A 181 5.07 -21.75 -17.96
C GLY A 181 5.82 -21.02 -16.85
N ALA A 182 5.15 -20.15 -16.08
CA ALA A 182 5.77 -19.50 -14.93
C ALA A 182 6.28 -20.54 -13.92
N THR A 183 7.54 -20.40 -13.53
CA THR A 183 8.17 -21.18 -12.46
C THR A 183 8.12 -20.48 -11.11
N HIS A 184 7.64 -19.23 -11.09
CA HIS A 184 7.54 -18.38 -9.91
C HIS A 184 6.09 -18.29 -9.41
N THR A 185 5.92 -17.97 -8.13
CA THR A 185 4.62 -17.92 -7.43
C THR A 185 4.14 -16.50 -7.14
N ASP A 186 4.90 -15.48 -7.56
CA ASP A 186 4.58 -14.08 -7.33
C ASP A 186 3.37 -13.61 -8.18
N PRO A 187 2.58 -12.62 -7.70
CA PRO A 187 2.82 -11.74 -6.55
C PRO A 187 2.55 -12.37 -5.18
N GLY A 188 2.13 -13.64 -5.16
CA GLY A 188 1.94 -14.42 -3.94
C GLY A 188 0.52 -14.38 -3.38
N PRO A 189 0.23 -15.24 -2.39
CA PRO A 189 -1.11 -15.40 -1.83
C PRO A 189 -1.61 -14.16 -1.08
N ASN A 190 -0.70 -13.31 -0.62
CA ASN A 190 -1.03 -12.10 0.13
C ASN A 190 -1.49 -10.93 -0.78
N TRP A 191 -1.34 -11.05 -2.11
CA TRP A 191 -1.76 -9.99 -3.02
C TRP A 191 -3.29 -9.86 -3.08
N ASN A 192 -3.81 -8.75 -2.57
CA ASN A 192 -5.25 -8.49 -2.57
C ASN A 192 -5.73 -7.98 -3.95
N TRP A 193 -6.09 -8.93 -4.82
CA TRP A 193 -6.62 -8.63 -6.16
C TRP A 193 -7.92 -7.82 -6.13
N THR A 194 -8.81 -8.05 -5.17
CA THR A 194 -10.05 -7.27 -5.04
C THR A 194 -9.75 -5.80 -4.84
N TYR A 195 -8.89 -5.50 -3.86
CA TYR A 195 -8.47 -4.14 -3.55
C TYR A 195 -7.77 -3.49 -4.74
N TYR A 196 -6.78 -4.18 -5.31
CA TYR A 196 -5.99 -3.67 -6.42
C TYR A 196 -6.86 -3.37 -7.66
N MET A 197 -7.74 -4.31 -8.04
CA MET A 197 -8.58 -4.13 -9.22
C MET A 197 -9.63 -3.03 -9.03
N GLN A 198 -10.11 -2.79 -7.82
CA GLN A 198 -10.99 -1.65 -7.55
C GLN A 198 -10.27 -0.31 -7.72
N LEU A 199 -9.04 -0.20 -7.22
CA LEU A 199 -8.19 0.98 -7.44
C LEU A 199 -7.91 1.19 -8.94
N VAL A 200 -7.58 0.12 -9.68
CA VAL A 200 -7.39 0.20 -11.14
C VAL A 200 -8.65 0.68 -11.86
N ASN A 201 -9.83 0.24 -11.41
CA ASN A 201 -11.12 0.65 -11.95
C ASN A 201 -11.60 2.03 -11.46
N GLY A 202 -10.80 2.75 -10.66
CA GLY A 202 -11.07 4.13 -10.26
C GLY A 202 -11.83 4.29 -8.95
N ILE A 203 -12.06 3.20 -8.21
CA ILE A 203 -12.60 3.27 -6.85
C ILE A 203 -11.43 3.54 -5.90
N THR A 204 -11.09 4.82 -5.73
CA THR A 204 -9.89 5.26 -5.00
C THR A 204 -10.21 6.10 -3.76
N GLY A 205 -11.46 6.12 -3.30
CA GLY A 205 -11.84 6.88 -2.12
C GLY A 205 -11.05 6.44 -0.87
N VAL A 206 -10.90 7.38 0.05
CA VAL A 206 -10.43 7.14 1.42
C VAL A 206 -11.53 7.67 2.31
N GLY A 207 -12.12 6.79 3.11
CA GLY A 207 -13.13 7.18 4.09
C GLY A 207 -12.47 7.74 5.34
N SER A 208 -13.30 8.21 6.26
CA SER A 208 -12.88 8.59 7.59
C SER A 208 -13.91 8.10 8.62
N GLY A 209 -13.45 7.80 9.82
CA GLY A 209 -14.33 7.50 10.94
C GLY A 209 -13.74 8.01 12.25
N THR A 210 -14.58 8.52 13.13
CA THR A 210 -14.17 8.89 14.49
C THR A 210 -14.47 7.74 15.45
N VAL A 211 -13.47 7.33 16.22
CA VAL A 211 -13.59 6.26 17.21
C VAL A 211 -14.53 6.68 18.34
N SER A 212 -15.44 5.80 18.71
CA SER A 212 -16.27 5.89 19.91
C SER A 212 -16.20 4.58 20.66
N THR A 213 -15.71 4.60 21.90
CA THR A 213 -15.64 3.45 22.80
C THR A 213 -15.73 3.89 24.26
N SER A 214 -16.24 3.01 25.14
CA SER A 214 -16.31 3.30 26.58
C SER A 214 -14.95 3.15 27.29
N ALA A 215 -13.97 2.54 26.64
CA ALA A 215 -12.60 2.44 27.12
C ALA A 215 -11.77 3.66 26.68
N SER A 216 -10.53 3.78 27.17
CA SER A 216 -9.61 4.83 26.68
C SER A 216 -9.15 4.61 25.23
N THR A 217 -9.16 3.36 24.76
CA THR A 217 -8.72 3.01 23.40
C THR A 217 -9.52 1.84 22.83
N LEU A 218 -9.69 1.83 21.50
CA LEU A 218 -10.22 0.73 20.71
C LEU A 218 -9.08 -0.20 20.22
N ASN A 219 -9.28 -1.51 20.32
CA ASN A 219 -8.32 -2.49 19.80
C ASN A 219 -8.26 -2.48 18.27
N VAL A 220 -7.05 -2.44 17.71
CA VAL A 220 -6.75 -2.65 16.29
C VAL A 220 -6.37 -4.11 16.08
N ARG A 221 -7.02 -4.76 15.12
CA ARG A 221 -6.86 -6.18 14.81
C ARG A 221 -6.04 -6.37 13.54
N SER A 222 -5.35 -7.51 13.44
CA SER A 222 -4.56 -7.87 12.25
C SER A 222 -5.42 -8.23 11.03
N GLY A 223 -6.71 -8.51 11.23
CA GLY A 223 -7.66 -8.84 10.17
C GLY A 223 -9.11 -8.48 10.55
N PRO A 224 -10.07 -8.69 9.64
CA PRO A 224 -11.46 -8.31 9.80
C PRO A 224 -12.20 -9.28 10.72
N GLY A 225 -11.87 -9.27 12.01
CA GLY A 225 -12.58 -10.09 12.99
C GLY A 225 -12.06 -9.95 14.42
N ALA A 226 -12.93 -10.23 15.38
CA ALA A 226 -12.62 -10.13 16.80
C ALA A 226 -11.61 -11.20 17.28
N SER A 227 -11.52 -12.33 16.57
CA SER A 227 -10.57 -13.41 16.84
C SER A 227 -9.15 -13.14 16.35
N TYR A 228 -8.96 -12.16 15.46
CA TYR A 228 -7.64 -11.81 14.98
C TYR A 228 -6.79 -11.20 16.11
N PRO A 229 -5.46 -11.43 16.12
CA PRO A 229 -4.56 -10.80 17.08
C PRO A 229 -4.73 -9.28 17.14
N VAL A 230 -4.66 -8.72 18.36
CA VAL A 230 -4.54 -7.27 18.57
C VAL A 230 -3.12 -6.84 18.19
N VAL A 231 -3.01 -5.84 17.31
CA VAL A 231 -1.74 -5.32 16.78
C VAL A 231 -1.53 -3.83 17.07
N GLY A 232 -2.41 -3.26 17.88
CA GLY A 232 -2.34 -1.88 18.34
C GLY A 232 -3.66 -1.42 18.92
N SER A 233 -3.76 -0.12 19.17
CA SER A 233 -4.99 0.52 19.60
C SER A 233 -5.12 1.92 19.00
N VAL A 234 -6.34 2.46 18.99
CA VAL A 234 -6.65 3.83 18.60
C VAL A 234 -7.37 4.52 19.77
N PRO A 235 -6.97 5.72 20.20
CA PRO A 235 -7.65 6.44 21.27
C PRO A 235 -9.13 6.70 20.96
N ASP A 236 -9.96 6.74 22.00
CA ASP A 236 -11.32 7.26 21.88
C ASP A 236 -11.33 8.70 21.34
N GLY A 237 -12.31 9.02 20.50
CA GLY A 237 -12.43 10.32 19.85
C GLY A 237 -11.43 10.60 18.72
N ALA A 238 -10.47 9.71 18.45
CA ALA A 238 -9.53 9.88 17.35
C ALA A 238 -10.19 9.60 15.99
N THR A 239 -9.85 10.40 14.97
CA THR A 239 -10.25 10.15 13.58
C THR A 239 -9.22 9.29 12.87
N VAL A 240 -9.70 8.26 12.16
CA VAL A 240 -8.88 7.35 11.35
C VAL A 240 -9.26 7.43 9.89
N ALA A 241 -8.26 7.31 9.01
CA ALA A 241 -8.48 7.09 7.58
C ALA A 241 -8.91 5.64 7.33
N ILE A 242 -9.83 5.43 6.39
CA ILE A 242 -10.37 4.12 6.02
C ILE A 242 -9.99 3.85 4.57
N TYR A 243 -9.00 2.99 4.37
CA TYR A 243 -8.42 2.73 3.05
C TYR A 243 -9.24 1.73 2.23
N CYS A 244 -9.84 0.75 2.90
CA CYS A 244 -10.82 -0.17 2.33
C CYS A 244 -11.70 -0.74 3.44
N GLN A 245 -12.82 -1.37 3.08
CA GLN A 245 -13.69 -2.07 4.03
C GLN A 245 -13.91 -3.52 3.61
N ALA A 246 -14.05 -4.39 4.61
CA ALA A 246 -14.17 -5.84 4.45
C ALA A 246 -15.36 -6.39 5.23
N VAL A 247 -15.85 -7.56 4.82
CA VAL A 247 -16.75 -8.38 5.64
C VAL A 247 -15.92 -9.18 6.63
N GLY A 248 -16.36 -9.20 7.89
CA GLY A 248 -15.69 -9.93 8.96
C GLY A 248 -16.65 -10.49 9.99
N SER A 249 -16.14 -10.85 11.17
CA SER A 249 -17.00 -11.30 12.28
C SER A 249 -17.94 -10.17 12.71
N THR A 250 -19.18 -10.50 13.05
CA THR A 250 -20.14 -9.54 13.60
C THR A 250 -19.69 -9.01 14.96
N VAL A 251 -19.80 -7.70 15.15
CA VAL A 251 -19.45 -7.01 16.40
C VAL A 251 -20.55 -6.01 16.73
N THR A 252 -20.87 -5.90 18.02
CA THR A 252 -21.76 -4.86 18.57
C THR A 252 -20.93 -3.79 19.27
N GLY A 253 -21.24 -2.53 18.99
CA GLY A 253 -20.58 -1.34 19.53
C GLY A 253 -21.54 -0.15 19.62
N PRO A 254 -21.02 1.06 19.89
CA PRO A 254 -21.85 2.26 20.09
C PRO A 254 -22.74 2.62 18.89
N TYR A 255 -22.36 2.22 17.67
CA TYR A 255 -23.12 2.48 16.45
C TYR A 255 -23.91 1.25 15.95
N GLY A 256 -24.20 0.31 16.86
CA GLY A 256 -25.02 -0.87 16.57
C GLY A 256 -24.20 -2.13 16.28
N THR A 257 -24.81 -3.05 15.53
CA THR A 257 -24.23 -4.37 15.23
C THR A 257 -23.93 -4.46 13.73
N THR A 258 -22.68 -4.77 13.38
CA THR A 258 -22.24 -4.83 11.98
C THR A 258 -21.17 -5.90 11.77
N SER A 259 -21.11 -6.44 10.55
CA SER A 259 -20.02 -7.29 10.06
C SER A 259 -19.00 -6.52 9.24
N VAL A 260 -19.13 -5.19 9.13
CA VAL A 260 -18.19 -4.33 8.40
C VAL A 260 -16.95 -4.07 9.26
N TRP A 261 -15.78 -4.24 8.65
CA TRP A 261 -14.47 -3.93 9.21
C TRP A 261 -13.73 -2.95 8.32
N ASN A 262 -13.11 -1.95 8.92
CA ASN A 262 -12.42 -0.87 8.25
C ASN A 262 -10.90 -1.09 8.34
N ARG A 263 -10.22 -1.18 7.19
CA ARG A 263 -8.76 -1.22 7.13
C ARG A 263 -8.20 0.19 7.29
N ILE A 264 -7.51 0.43 8.38
CA ILE A 264 -6.92 1.73 8.76
C ILE A 264 -5.39 1.77 8.58
N GLY A 265 -4.82 0.70 8.01
CA GLY A 265 -3.40 0.57 7.69
C GLY A 265 -3.05 -0.86 7.26
N THR A 266 -1.79 -1.12 6.92
CA THR A 266 -1.34 -2.47 6.56
C THR A 266 -1.54 -3.44 7.71
N ASN A 267 -2.36 -4.47 7.49
CA ASN A 267 -2.77 -5.45 8.52
C ASN A 267 -3.33 -4.79 9.79
N ARG A 268 -4.10 -3.70 9.64
CA ARG A 268 -4.71 -2.97 10.76
C ARG A 268 -6.18 -2.72 10.47
N TYR A 269 -7.04 -3.34 11.26
CA TYR A 269 -8.49 -3.28 11.11
C TYR A 269 -9.17 -2.88 12.42
N VAL A 270 -10.24 -2.11 12.29
CA VAL A 270 -11.17 -1.82 13.39
C VAL A 270 -12.59 -2.11 12.91
N SER A 271 -13.46 -2.57 13.81
CA SER A 271 -14.85 -2.81 13.45
C SER A 271 -15.56 -1.47 13.24
N ASP A 272 -16.41 -1.42 12.21
CA ASP A 272 -17.26 -0.27 11.90
C ASP A 272 -18.26 0.05 13.02
N ALA A 273 -18.58 -0.93 13.88
CA ALA A 273 -19.44 -0.76 15.05
C ALA A 273 -18.95 0.32 16.04
N TYR A 274 -17.66 0.67 15.96
CA TYR A 274 -16.98 1.64 16.82
C TYR A 274 -16.55 2.92 16.07
N LEU A 275 -16.91 3.08 14.80
CA LEU A 275 -16.54 4.25 14.00
C LEU A 275 -17.78 5.04 13.57
N LEU A 276 -17.81 6.34 13.90
CA LEU A 276 -18.76 7.27 13.31
C LEU A 276 -18.28 7.63 11.91
N THR A 277 -18.79 6.91 10.91
CA THR A 277 -18.44 7.11 9.49
C THR A 277 -19.45 7.99 8.74
N GLY A 278 -20.64 8.19 9.31
CA GLY A 278 -21.76 8.86 8.64
C GLY A 278 -22.53 7.96 7.67
N HIS A 279 -22.28 6.65 7.67
CA HIS A 279 -22.93 5.69 6.77
C HIS A 279 -23.36 4.43 7.52
N ASP A 280 -24.56 3.94 7.21
CA ASP A 280 -24.97 2.60 7.60
C ASP A 280 -24.32 1.58 6.65
N GLY A 281 -23.32 0.86 7.15
CA GLY A 281 -22.59 -0.15 6.40
C GLY A 281 -21.39 0.43 5.63
N TYR A 282 -21.46 0.38 4.30
CA TYR A 282 -20.31 0.69 3.47
C TYR A 282 -20.26 2.16 3.04
N ILE A 283 -19.12 2.80 3.26
CA ILE A 283 -18.80 4.15 2.77
C ILE A 283 -18.71 4.09 1.24
N PRO A 284 -19.52 4.90 0.51
CA PRO A 284 -19.46 4.97 -0.95
C PRO A 284 -18.06 5.34 -1.46
N ASN A 285 -17.67 4.77 -2.60
CA ASN A 285 -16.38 5.01 -3.28
C ASN A 285 -15.11 4.65 -2.48
N VAL A 286 -15.22 4.16 -1.25
CA VAL A 286 -14.12 3.47 -0.57
C VAL A 286 -14.01 2.07 -1.16
N PRO A 287 -12.82 1.57 -1.51
CA PRO A 287 -12.68 0.23 -2.07
C PRO A 287 -12.93 -0.87 -1.03
N ARG A 288 -13.10 -2.10 -1.51
CA ARG A 288 -13.26 -3.31 -0.71
C ARG A 288 -11.94 -4.06 -0.58
N CYS A 289 -11.78 -4.67 0.57
CA CYS A 289 -10.83 -5.71 0.88
C CYS A 289 -11.61 -6.85 1.58
#